data_AF-A0A1G0WVT8-F1
#
_entry.id   AF-A0A1G0WVT8-F1
#
_cell.length_a   1.000
_cell.length_b   1.000
_cell.length_c   1.000
_cell.angle_alpha   90.00
_cell.angle_beta   90.00
_cell.angle_gamma   90.00
#
_symmetry.space_group_name_H-M   'P 1'
#
loop_
_entity.id
_entity.type
_entity.pdbx_description
1 polymer ?
#
loop_
_entity_poly.entity_id
_entity_poly.type
_entity_poly.pdbx_seq_one_letter_code
_entity_poly.pdbx_strand_id
1 'polypeptide(L)'
;MRIKRRFKKLPITSICFLATSIAFAQDKLANAMTGDVQDMLGGSGTFWKVFILVDVILASAMAVKTKNPMVFAGVFAIAFIPALLINAFVF
;
A
#
# COMPACT_ATOMS: atom_id res chain seq x y z
N MET A 1 42.93 -30.01 10.16
CA MET A 1 41.78 -30.23 9.24
C MET A 1 40.48 -30.22 10.04
N ARG A 2 39.55 -29.32 9.69
CA ARG A 2 38.08 -29.29 9.97
C ARG A 2 37.59 -29.18 11.43
N ILE A 3 36.88 -28.08 11.72
CA ILE A 3 35.53 -28.06 12.37
C ILE A 3 34.85 -26.76 11.89
N LYS A 4 34.20 -26.77 10.73
CA LYS A 4 32.74 -26.87 10.52
C LYS A 4 31.91 -25.75 11.18
N ARG A 5 31.72 -24.68 10.39
CA ARG A 5 30.55 -23.78 10.24
C ARG A 5 29.36 -24.05 11.19
N ARG A 6 29.18 -23.21 12.22
CA ARG A 6 27.93 -23.11 13.01
C ARG A 6 27.05 -21.97 12.48
N PHE A 7 26.32 -22.24 11.40
CA PHE A 7 25.17 -21.42 10.98
C PHE A 7 24.05 -22.38 10.58
N LYS A 8 23.43 -23.06 11.53
CA LYS A 8 22.20 -23.81 11.26
C LYS A 8 21.30 -23.76 12.49
N LYS A 9 20.04 -23.42 12.24
CA LYS A 9 18.88 -23.38 13.15
C LYS A 9 18.64 -22.04 13.86
N LEU A 10 18.46 -20.98 13.05
CA LEU A 10 17.59 -19.88 13.44
C LEU A 10 16.16 -20.46 13.54
N PRO A 11 15.42 -20.23 14.63
CA PRO A 11 14.21 -21.00 14.95
C PRO A 11 13.09 -20.67 13.97
N ILE A 12 12.77 -21.63 13.10
CA ILE A 12 11.61 -21.59 12.19
C ILE A 12 10.30 -21.34 12.98
N THR A 13 10.27 -21.72 14.27
CA THR A 13 9.16 -21.47 15.19
C THR A 13 8.91 -19.98 15.47
N SER A 14 9.95 -19.13 15.53
CA SER A 14 9.77 -17.68 15.70
C SER A 14 9.25 -17.02 14.42
N ILE A 15 9.61 -17.55 13.25
CA ILE A 15 9.13 -17.06 11.95
C ILE A 15 7.65 -17.43 11.75
N CYS A 16 7.25 -18.66 12.12
CA CYS A 16 5.85 -19.06 12.09
C CYS A 16 4.99 -18.21 13.03
N PHE A 17 5.43 -17.92 14.26
CA PHE A 17 4.67 -17.10 15.20
C PHE A 17 4.51 -15.64 14.74
N LEU A 18 5.56 -15.06 14.13
CA LEU A 18 5.47 -13.75 13.50
C LEU A 18 4.49 -13.77 12.32
N ALA A 19 4.55 -14.80 11.48
CA ALA A 19 3.66 -14.97 10.34
C ALA A 19 2.19 -15.13 10.75
N THR A 20 1.89 -15.87 11.82
CA THR A 20 0.51 -15.95 12.35
C THR A 20 0.03 -14.59 12.85
N SER A 21 0.86 -13.82 13.55
CA SER A 21 0.46 -12.49 14.03
C SER A 21 0.15 -11.50 12.90
N ILE A 22 0.88 -11.59 11.79
CA ILE A 22 0.66 -10.76 10.59
C ILE A 22 -0.64 -11.16 9.89
N ALA A 23 -0.89 -12.47 9.73
CA ALA A 23 -2.12 -12.97 9.13
C ALA A 23 -3.37 -12.60 9.97
N PHE A 24 -3.29 -12.71 11.31
CA PHE A 24 -4.39 -12.33 12.20
C PHE A 24 -4.61 -10.81 12.31
N ALA A 25 -3.58 -9.99 12.11
CA ALA A 25 -3.71 -8.53 12.07
C ALA A 25 -4.36 -8.05 10.76
N GLN A 26 -4.03 -8.69 9.62
CA GLN A 26 -4.74 -8.45 8.36
C GLN A 26 -6.23 -8.76 8.50
N ASP A 27 -6.60 -9.87 9.15
CA ASP A 27 -8.01 -10.25 9.33
C ASP A 27 -8.79 -9.24 10.19
N LYS A 28 -8.16 -8.60 11.19
CA LYS A 28 -8.83 -7.54 11.99
C LYS A 28 -8.93 -6.21 11.27
N LEU A 29 -7.91 -5.82 10.50
CA LEU A 29 -7.95 -4.58 9.71
C LEU A 29 -8.88 -4.71 8.51
N ALA A 30 -8.85 -5.85 7.82
CA ALA A 30 -9.78 -6.18 6.75
C ALA A 30 -11.22 -6.23 7.27
N ASN A 31 -11.48 -6.87 8.42
CA ASN A 31 -12.81 -6.87 9.04
C ASN A 31 -13.26 -5.48 9.53
N ALA A 32 -12.34 -4.62 9.96
CA ALA A 32 -12.66 -3.25 10.34
C ALA A 32 -12.94 -2.36 9.12
N MET A 33 -12.45 -2.75 7.94
CA MET A 33 -12.61 -2.02 6.69
C MET A 33 -13.69 -2.60 5.77
N THR A 34 -14.28 -3.76 6.09
CA THR A 34 -15.44 -4.31 5.38
C THR A 34 -16.70 -3.43 5.51
N GLY A 35 -17.49 -3.36 4.43
CA GLY A 35 -18.70 -2.53 4.35
C GLY A 35 -18.43 -1.17 3.72
N ASP A 36 -18.98 -0.09 4.29
CA ASP A 36 -18.92 1.26 3.70
C ASP A 36 -17.49 1.76 3.44
N VAL A 37 -16.52 1.36 4.28
CA VAL A 37 -15.11 1.76 4.11
C VAL A 37 -14.47 1.06 2.91
N GLN A 38 -14.82 -0.20 2.65
CA GLN A 38 -14.40 -0.95 1.47
C GLN A 38 -15.05 -0.39 0.21
N ASP A 39 -16.32 0.01 0.27
CA ASP A 39 -17.01 0.62 -0.87
C ASP A 39 -16.43 2.01 -1.20
N MET A 40 -15.94 2.74 -0.20
CA MET A 40 -15.31 4.05 -0.39
C MET A 40 -13.82 3.97 -0.78
N LEU A 41 -13.04 3.03 -0.22
CA LEU A 41 -11.59 2.90 -0.41
C LEU A 41 -11.17 1.74 -1.33
N GLY A 42 -12.09 0.88 -1.76
CA GLY A 42 -11.84 -0.14 -2.77
C GLY A 42 -11.44 0.50 -4.10
N GLY A 43 -10.86 -0.27 -5.02
CA GLY A 43 -10.23 0.26 -6.25
C GLY A 43 -11.13 1.12 -7.16
N SER A 44 -12.46 1.06 -7.01
CA SER A 44 -13.43 1.92 -7.73
C SER A 44 -14.21 2.88 -6.81
N GLY A 45 -13.82 2.98 -5.54
CA GLY A 45 -14.51 3.76 -4.52
C GLY A 45 -14.43 5.27 -4.77
N THR A 46 -15.37 5.99 -4.17
CA THR A 46 -15.52 7.45 -4.35
C THR A 46 -14.31 8.23 -3.86
N PHE A 47 -13.56 7.71 -2.87
CA PHE A 47 -12.34 8.34 -2.37
C PHE A 47 -11.29 8.51 -3.48
N TRP A 48 -10.97 7.44 -4.21
CA TRP A 48 -9.96 7.50 -5.28
C TRP A 48 -10.35 8.46 -6.38
N LYS A 49 -11.64 8.49 -6.74
CA LYS A 49 -12.15 9.39 -7.77
C LYS A 49 -11.99 10.85 -7.37
N VAL A 50 -12.35 11.21 -6.13
CA VAL A 50 -12.21 12.59 -5.63
C VAL A 50 -10.73 12.95 -5.43
N PHE A 51 -9.95 12.05 -4.86
CA PHE A 51 -8.53 12.26 -4.59
C PHE A 51 -7.74 12.52 -5.88
N ILE A 52 -7.87 11.63 -6.88
CA ILE A 52 -7.19 11.77 -8.18
C ILE A 52 -7.66 13.04 -8.90
N LEU A 53 -8.95 13.37 -8.83
CA LEU A 53 -9.48 14.58 -9.45
C LEU A 53 -8.82 15.84 -8.87
N VAL A 54 -8.75 15.94 -7.54
CA VAL A 54 -8.12 17.07 -6.84
C VAL A 54 -6.63 17.14 -7.19
N ASP A 55 -5.92 16.02 -7.13
CA ASP A 55 -4.48 15.95 -7.39
C ASP A 55 -4.13 16.32 -8.84
N VAL A 56 -4.92 15.89 -9.83
CA VAL A 56 -4.76 16.29 -11.23
C VAL A 56 -5.03 17.79 -11.43
N ILE A 57 -6.01 18.37 -10.75
CA ILE A 57 -6.27 19.81 -10.81
C ILE A 57 -5.09 20.60 -10.23
N LEU A 58 -4.58 20.21 -9.07
CA LEU A 58 -3.39 20.84 -8.46
C LEU A 58 -2.14 20.66 -9.33
N ALA A 59 -1.92 19.47 -9.87
CA ALA A 59 -0.81 19.18 -10.76
C ALA A 59 -0.91 19.96 -12.07
N SER A 60 -2.10 20.12 -12.63
CA SER A 60 -2.31 20.94 -13.84
C SER A 60 -2.04 22.42 -13.56
N ALA A 61 -2.49 22.96 -12.41
CA ALA A 61 -2.16 24.32 -11.99
C ALA A 61 -0.64 24.52 -11.84
N MET A 62 0.04 23.55 -11.23
CA MET A 62 1.50 23.56 -11.07
C MET A 62 2.24 23.37 -12.40
N ALA A 63 1.75 22.51 -13.29
CA ALA A 63 2.32 22.27 -14.62
C ALA A 63 2.22 23.53 -15.49
N VAL A 64 1.11 24.27 -15.42
CA VAL A 64 0.94 25.56 -16.13
C VAL A 64 1.91 26.62 -15.59
N LYS A 65 2.04 26.72 -14.26
CA LYS A 65 2.95 27.68 -13.61
C LYS A 65 4.43 27.37 -13.90
N THR A 66 4.81 26.11 -13.84
CA THR A 66 6.21 25.66 -13.98
C THR A 66 6.59 25.33 -15.42
N LYS A 67 5.61 25.23 -16.32
CA LYS A 67 5.75 24.71 -17.70
C LYS A 67 6.42 23.33 -17.74
N ASN A 68 6.28 22.55 -16.68
CA ASN A 68 6.91 21.24 -16.56
C ASN A 68 5.85 20.13 -16.44
N PRO A 69 5.64 19.30 -17.48
CA PRO A 69 4.66 18.22 -17.44
C PRO A 69 5.06 17.04 -16.54
N MET A 70 6.31 17.00 -16.03
CA MET A 70 6.79 15.94 -15.15
C MET A 70 6.03 15.87 -13.81
N VAL A 71 5.31 16.94 -13.43
CA VAL A 71 4.46 16.98 -12.22
C VAL A 71 3.37 15.89 -12.25
N PHE A 72 2.89 15.50 -13.44
CA PHE A 72 1.89 14.43 -13.58
C PHE A 72 2.44 13.03 -13.23
N ALA A 73 3.74 12.80 -13.35
CA ALA A 73 4.34 11.54 -12.91
C ALA A 73 4.25 11.39 -11.38
N GLY A 74 4.32 12.51 -10.65
CA GLY A 74 4.10 12.56 -9.21
C GLY A 74 2.68 12.14 -8.83
N VAL A 75 1.68 12.67 -9.53
CA VAL A 75 0.26 12.29 -9.35
C VAL A 75 0.07 10.78 -9.50
N PHE A 76 0.69 10.18 -10.52
CA PHE A 76 0.61 8.74 -10.75
C PHE A 76 1.22 7.94 -9.59
N ALA A 77 2.41 8.34 -9.11
CA ALA A 77 3.05 7.66 -7.99
C ALA A 77 2.26 7.79 -6.68
N ILE A 78 1.72 8.99 -6.41
CA ILE A 78 0.96 9.29 -5.19
C ILE A 78 -0.38 8.54 -5.16
N ALA A 79 -1.04 8.34 -6.30
CA ALA A 79 -2.25 7.53 -6.39
C ALA A 79 -1.95 6.03 -6.39
N PHE A 80 -0.89 5.60 -7.08
CA PHE A 80 -0.60 4.18 -7.30
C PHE A 80 -0.09 3.47 -6.05
N ILE A 81 0.82 4.08 -5.28
CA ILE A 81 1.43 3.43 -4.11
C ILE A 81 0.36 3.08 -3.06
N PRO A 82 -0.52 4.00 -2.63
CA PRO A 82 -1.51 3.69 -1.62
C PRO A 82 -2.60 2.76 -2.16
N ALA A 83 -2.97 2.85 -3.44
CA ALA A 83 -3.94 1.95 -4.06
C ALA A 83 -3.43 0.51 -4.10
N LEU A 84 -2.16 0.32 -4.45
CA LEU A 84 -1.51 -0.99 -4.45
C LEU A 84 -1.38 -1.55 -3.03
N LEU A 85 -1.04 -0.72 -2.04
CA LEU A 85 -0.95 -1.16 -0.64
C LEU A 85 -2.31 -1.60 -0.08
N ILE A 86 -3.36 -0.83 -0.34
CA ILE A 86 -4.72 -1.19 0.12
C ILE A 86 -5.20 -2.46 -0.59
N ASN A 87 -5.02 -2.57 -1.90
CA ASN A 87 -5.46 -3.75 -2.66
C ASN A 87 -4.60 -5.02 -2.46
N ALA A 88 -3.40 -4.91 -1.88
CA ALA A 88 -2.53 -6.06 -1.63
C ALA A 88 -2.53 -6.50 -0.16
N PHE A 89 -2.80 -5.58 0.77
CA PHE A 89 -2.70 -5.83 2.21
C PHE A 89 -4.03 -5.67 2.97
N VAL A 90 -5.08 -5.15 2.33
CA VAL A 90 -6.40 -4.98 2.96
C VAL A 90 -7.49 -5.76 2.21
N PHE A 91 -7.47 -5.71 0.88
CA PHE A 91 -8.43 -6.41 0.00
C PHE A 91 -7.80 -7.58 -0.76
#